data_AF-A0A2V8KF97-F1
#
_entry.id   AF-A0A2V8KF97-F1
#
_cell.length_a   1.000
_cell.length_b   1.000
_cell.length_c   1.000
_cell.angle_alpha   90.00
_cell.angle_beta   90.00
_cell.angle_gamma   90.00
#
_symmetry.space_group_name_H-M   'P 1'
#
loop_
_entity.id
_entity.type
_entity.pdbx_description
1 polymer ?
#
loop_
_entity_poly.entity_id
_entity_poly.type
_entity_poly.pdbx_seq_one_letter_code
_entity_poly.pdbx_strand_id
1 'polypeptide(L)'
;MPGAQRARQPHRFCASRSPGPSRNPRGPSLAGVLRYLIIRTTKDDREAVAMIVVTRNDKSLRKPVRALLDSKDRPDGFLINIHDSPGPFMIGPKTIRIEGRSHVRETIGRLSYVISPAAFFQTNAGAAAALQKCVTEGVCGAERVLDLYCGSGLFSLPLAAAGARVAGIDENLQAIQDAKMNVRLNRIPDARVRFLSVRVEEELAKTAQGAWDAVILDPPRQGCPKPILAGVFQGIAPPRAVYVSCNPDMLAVELPAILNAGYRAERIEAVDMFPHTDHIETVVRLVRAN
;
A
#
# COMPACT_ATOMS: atom_id res chain seq x y z
N MET A 1 -2.29 37.59 19.28
CA MET A 1 -1.31 36.60 19.78
C MET A 1 -0.79 35.84 18.56
N PRO A 2 0.39 36.17 18.03
CA PRO A 2 0.85 35.62 16.74
C PRO A 2 1.31 34.18 16.92
N GLY A 3 0.69 33.26 16.18
CA GLY A 3 1.07 31.85 16.14
C GLY A 3 2.38 31.67 15.38
N ALA A 4 3.36 31.06 16.04
CA ALA A 4 4.64 30.70 15.43
C ALA A 4 4.42 29.64 14.34
N GLN A 5 4.37 30.09 13.08
CA GLN A 5 4.59 29.24 11.91
C GLN A 5 5.99 28.64 12.04
N ARG A 6 6.09 27.32 12.31
CA ARG A 6 7.33 26.58 12.11
C ARG A 6 7.56 26.45 10.61
N ALA A 7 8.20 27.45 10.01
CA ALA A 7 8.80 27.34 8.69
C ALA A 7 9.98 26.37 8.81
N ARG A 8 9.74 25.06 8.62
CA ARG A 8 10.82 24.14 8.24
C ARG A 8 11.05 24.38 6.74
N GLN A 9 12.20 24.97 6.42
CA GLN A 9 12.62 25.15 5.03
C GLN A 9 12.62 23.79 4.30
N PRO A 10 12.18 23.73 3.04
CA PRO A 10 12.34 22.53 2.24
C PRO A 10 13.83 22.38 1.93
N HIS A 11 14.53 21.54 2.70
CA HIS A 11 15.84 21.07 2.26
C HIS A 11 15.61 20.23 1.01
N ARG A 12 15.79 20.86 -0.16
CA ARG A 12 16.01 20.17 -1.43
C ARG A 12 17.20 19.23 -1.23
N PHE A 13 16.94 17.96 -0.96
CA PHE A 13 17.94 16.92 -1.11
C PHE A 13 18.08 16.67 -2.62
N CYS A 14 18.87 17.51 -3.26
CA CYS A 14 19.36 17.23 -4.60
C CYS A 14 20.23 15.98 -4.47
N ALA A 15 19.84 14.88 -5.11
CA ALA A 15 20.67 13.69 -5.22
C ALA A 15 21.90 14.04 -6.07
N SER A 16 22.91 14.65 -5.47
CA SER A 16 24.23 14.77 -6.08
C SER A 16 24.86 13.38 -6.07
N ARG A 17 25.03 12.79 -7.25
CA ARG A 17 26.01 11.72 -7.46
C ARG A 17 27.36 12.26 -7.01
N SER A 18 27.91 11.74 -5.93
CA SER A 18 29.32 11.96 -5.57
C SER A 18 30.12 10.68 -5.86
N PRO A 19 31.31 10.81 -6.48
CA PRO A 19 32.12 9.68 -6.91
C PRO A 19 33.04 9.18 -5.78
N GLY A 20 33.20 7.86 -5.67
CA GLY A 20 34.35 7.21 -5.02
C GLY A 20 34.48 7.32 -3.49
N PRO A 21 35.30 6.46 -2.85
CA PRO A 21 35.30 6.26 -1.41
C PRO A 21 36.15 7.32 -0.70
N SER A 22 35.51 8.17 0.09
CA SER A 22 36.19 9.09 1.02
C SER A 22 36.35 8.44 2.41
N ARG A 23 37.60 8.33 2.88
CA ARG A 23 37.98 7.81 4.21
C ARG A 23 37.79 8.86 5.32
N ASN A 24 36.95 8.49 6.30
CA ASN A 24 36.79 8.82 7.74
C ASN A 24 37.56 10.01 8.39
N PRO A 25 36.93 10.72 9.37
CA PRO A 25 37.41 10.56 10.76
C PRO A 25 36.32 10.59 11.86
N ARG A 26 36.39 9.63 12.79
CA ARG A 26 35.74 9.55 14.13
C ARG A 26 34.24 9.21 14.22
N GLY A 27 33.81 8.18 13.51
CA GLY A 27 32.66 7.34 13.87
C GLY A 27 32.91 5.88 13.48
N PRO A 28 32.26 4.87 14.10
CA PRO A 28 32.36 3.50 13.64
C PRO A 28 31.91 3.44 12.17
N SER A 29 32.76 2.88 11.29
CA SER A 29 32.40 2.64 9.90
C SER A 29 31.22 1.68 9.84
N LEU A 30 30.07 2.15 9.33
CA LEU A 30 28.89 1.31 9.10
C LEU A 30 29.00 0.48 7.80
N ALA A 31 30.18 0.47 7.16
CA ALA A 31 30.43 -0.23 5.91
C ALA A 31 30.06 -1.72 6.04
N GLY A 32 29.07 -2.15 5.26
CA GLY A 32 28.59 -3.54 5.22
C GLY A 32 27.52 -3.91 6.26
N VAL A 33 27.08 -2.98 7.12
CA VAL A 33 25.99 -3.21 8.09
C VAL A 33 24.69 -2.57 7.64
N LEU A 34 24.69 -1.26 7.39
CA LEU A 34 23.49 -0.51 7.00
C LEU A 34 23.24 -0.65 5.50
N ARG A 35 22.01 -1.03 5.12
CA ARG A 35 21.55 -1.08 3.72
C ARG A 35 20.72 0.15 3.35
N TYR A 36 19.67 0.42 4.13
CA TYR A 36 18.70 1.46 3.83
C TYR A 36 18.29 2.21 5.10
N LEU A 37 17.92 3.47 4.93
CA LEU A 37 17.13 4.23 5.91
C LEU A 37 15.78 4.53 5.24
N ILE A 38 14.71 4.01 5.83
CA ILE A 38 13.34 4.23 5.37
C ILE A 38 12.68 5.16 6.39
N ILE A 39 12.12 6.26 5.90
CA ILE A 39 11.37 7.21 6.72
C ILE A 39 9.97 7.32 6.13
N ARG A 40 8.96 7.16 6.98
CA ARG A 40 7.57 7.44 6.65
C ARG A 40 7.14 8.64 7.47
N THR A 41 6.56 9.64 6.81
CA THR A 41 5.88 10.77 7.47
C THR A 41 4.43 10.82 7.06
N THR A 42 3.61 11.48 7.87
CA THR A 42 2.27 11.92 7.45
C THR A 42 2.40 13.10 6.49
N LYS A 43 1.38 13.34 5.67
CA LYS A 43 1.32 14.46 4.72
C LYS A 43 1.53 15.83 5.37
N ASP A 44 1.15 15.96 6.64
CA ASP A 44 1.32 17.20 7.42
C ASP A 44 2.64 17.25 8.22
N ASP A 45 3.51 16.25 8.04
CA ASP A 45 4.80 16.06 8.71
C ASP A 45 4.72 16.08 10.26
N ARG A 46 3.55 15.77 10.83
CA ARG A 46 3.37 15.72 12.29
C ARG A 46 3.80 14.41 12.92
N GLU A 47 3.80 13.33 12.16
CA GLU A 47 4.28 12.04 12.64
C GLU A 47 5.38 11.52 11.72
N ALA A 48 6.44 10.97 12.30
CA ALA A 48 7.52 10.33 11.58
C ALA A 48 7.88 8.98 12.21
N VAL A 49 7.95 7.93 11.40
CA VAL A 49 8.52 6.64 11.80
C VAL A 49 9.71 6.34 10.90
N ALA A 50 10.86 6.08 11.52
CA ALA A 50 12.08 5.71 10.82
C ALA A 50 12.41 4.24 11.05
N MET A 51 12.96 3.60 10.02
CA MET A 51 13.44 2.22 10.05
C MET A 51 14.79 2.13 9.36
N ILE A 52 15.79 1.61 10.06
CA ILE A 52 17.04 1.21 9.42
C ILE A 52 16.95 -0.25 8.98
N VAL A 53 17.38 -0.55 7.77
CA VAL A 53 17.53 -1.92 7.27
C VAL A 53 19.00 -2.29 7.36
N VAL A 54 19.30 -3.38 8.06
CA VAL A 54 20.67 -3.81 8.36
C VAL A 54 20.90 -5.27 8.00
N THR A 55 22.12 -5.64 7.66
CA THR A 55 22.48 -7.03 7.33
C THR A 55 22.47 -7.96 8.54
N ARG A 56 22.68 -7.41 9.74
CA ARG A 56 22.74 -8.16 11.00
C ARG A 56 22.46 -7.25 12.18
N ASN A 57 22.11 -7.83 13.32
CA ASN A 57 22.00 -7.10 14.58
C ASN A 57 23.40 -6.75 15.11
N ASP A 58 23.92 -5.58 14.75
CA ASP A 58 25.29 -5.16 15.05
C ASP A 58 25.35 -4.17 16.23
N LYS A 59 26.25 -4.44 17.20
CA LYS A 59 26.42 -3.59 18.39
C LYS A 59 26.92 -2.19 18.05
N SER A 60 27.59 -2.00 16.91
CA SER A 60 28.06 -0.69 16.44
C SER A 60 26.93 0.33 16.24
N LEU A 61 25.70 -0.15 15.99
CA LEU A 61 24.52 0.70 15.80
C LEU A 61 23.99 1.31 17.09
N ARG A 62 24.34 0.77 18.27
CA ARG A 62 23.78 1.21 19.55
C ARG A 62 24.04 2.69 19.83
N LYS A 63 25.28 3.15 19.65
CA LYS A 63 25.65 4.56 19.91
C LYS A 63 24.98 5.53 18.92
N PRO A 64 25.05 5.32 17.58
CA PRO A 64 24.36 6.17 16.61
C PRO A 64 22.84 6.22 16.81
N VAL A 65 22.20 5.06 17.03
CA VAL A 65 20.74 4.99 17.26
C VAL A 65 20.38 5.75 18.53
N ARG A 66 21.13 5.57 19.61
CA ARG A 66 20.89 6.31 20.86
C ARG A 66 21.04 7.82 20.66
N ALA A 67 22.08 8.26 19.96
CA ALA A 67 22.30 9.68 19.67
C ALA A 67 21.15 10.29 18.84
N LEU A 68 20.60 9.55 17.87
CA LEU A 68 19.43 9.99 17.10
C LEU A 68 18.19 10.13 18.01
N LEU A 69 17.92 9.12 18.85
CA LEU A 69 16.76 9.11 19.73
C LEU A 69 16.81 10.19 20.82
N ASP A 70 18.01 10.58 21.25
CA ASP A 70 18.23 11.69 22.19
C ASP A 70 18.25 13.07 21.49
N SER A 71 18.18 13.14 20.16
CA SER A 71 18.25 14.39 19.40
C SER A 71 16.88 15.07 19.21
N LYS A 72 16.91 16.36 18.81
CA LYS A 72 15.72 17.12 18.40
C LYS A 72 15.01 16.55 17.16
N ASP A 73 15.72 15.73 16.37
CA ASP A 73 15.24 15.14 15.13
C ASP A 73 14.77 13.68 15.34
N ARG A 74 14.54 13.29 16.61
CA ARG A 74 13.99 11.99 16.97
C ARG A 74 12.65 11.73 16.23
N PRO A 75 12.48 10.55 15.61
CA PRO A 75 11.18 10.15 15.09
C PRO A 75 10.23 9.73 16.23
N ASP A 76 8.92 9.70 15.96
CA ASP A 76 7.90 9.17 16.88
C ASP A 76 7.98 7.65 17.05
N GLY A 77 8.65 6.98 16.11
CA GLY A 77 8.93 5.55 16.15
C GLY A 77 10.24 5.20 15.46
N PHE A 78 10.99 4.26 16.05
CA PHE A 78 12.24 3.77 15.47
C PHE A 78 12.29 2.25 15.46
N LEU A 79 12.57 1.70 14.28
CA LEU A 79 12.62 0.26 14.04
C LEU A 79 13.96 -0.13 13.39
N ILE A 80 14.33 -1.39 13.58
CA ILE A 80 15.44 -2.04 12.89
C ILE A 80 14.89 -3.25 12.15
N ASN A 81 15.09 -3.29 10.85
CA ASN A 81 14.81 -4.47 10.05
C ASN A 81 16.10 -5.21 9.71
N ILE A 82 16.08 -6.54 9.83
CA ILE A 82 17.22 -7.41 9.51
C ILE A 82 16.98 -8.05 8.15
N HIS A 83 17.88 -7.75 7.21
CA HIS A 83 17.93 -8.28 5.86
C HIS A 83 19.34 -8.78 5.54
N ASP A 84 19.61 -10.03 5.87
CA ASP A 84 20.92 -10.69 5.73
C ASP A 84 21.18 -11.26 4.32
N SER A 85 20.13 -11.47 3.54
CA SER A 85 20.18 -12.14 2.23
C SER A 85 20.29 -11.14 1.05
N PRO A 86 20.91 -11.51 -0.09
CA PRO A 86 20.75 -10.76 -1.33
C PRO A 86 19.37 -11.03 -1.94
N GLY A 87 18.76 -10.03 -2.57
CA GLY A 87 17.45 -10.20 -3.18
C GLY A 87 16.87 -8.89 -3.71
N PRO A 88 15.75 -8.96 -4.44
CA PRO A 88 15.09 -7.79 -5.03
C PRO A 88 14.34 -6.94 -4.00
N PHE A 89 14.11 -7.47 -2.79
CA PHE A 89 13.36 -6.78 -1.75
C PHE A 89 14.24 -5.77 -1.00
N MET A 90 13.68 -4.62 -0.61
CA MET A 90 14.40 -3.67 0.24
C MET A 90 14.45 -4.13 1.70
N ILE A 91 13.41 -4.80 2.17
CA ILE A 91 13.14 -5.10 3.57
C ILE A 91 13.18 -6.62 3.76
N GLY A 92 13.82 -7.07 4.84
CA GLY A 92 13.92 -8.48 5.22
C GLY A 92 12.77 -8.94 6.13
N PRO A 93 12.76 -10.22 6.53
CA PRO A 93 11.60 -10.83 7.19
C PRO A 93 11.42 -10.42 8.65
N LYS A 94 12.43 -9.81 9.29
CA LYS A 94 12.42 -9.52 10.73
C LYS A 94 12.53 -8.03 11.01
N THR A 95 11.47 -7.46 11.56
CA THR A 95 11.46 -6.07 12.06
C THR A 95 11.37 -6.07 13.57
N ILE A 96 12.28 -5.31 14.20
CA ILE A 96 12.38 -5.14 15.65
C ILE A 96 12.05 -3.68 15.95
N ARG A 97 11.02 -3.45 16.77
CA ARG A 97 10.73 -2.12 17.30
C ARG A 97 11.70 -1.80 18.42
N ILE A 98 12.40 -0.67 18.31
CA ILE A 98 13.33 -0.21 19.34
C ILE A 98 12.62 0.74 20.30
N GLU A 99 11.93 1.76 19.77
CA GLU A 99 11.25 2.75 20.58
C GLU A 99 10.04 3.34 19.85
N GLY A 100 9.05 3.81 20.62
CA GLY A 100 7.93 4.59 20.11
C GLY A 100 6.94 3.79 19.27
N ARG A 101 6.38 4.43 18.24
CA ARG A 101 5.36 3.87 17.35
C ARG A 101 5.96 2.86 16.36
N SER A 102 5.14 1.93 15.88
CA SER A 102 5.54 0.98 14.82
C SER A 102 5.09 1.40 13.42
N HIS A 103 4.26 2.45 13.33
CA HIS A 103 3.60 2.92 12.11
C HIS A 103 3.25 4.41 12.26
N VAL A 104 3.06 5.10 11.14
CA VAL A 104 2.40 6.41 11.11
C VAL A 104 0.90 6.22 10.85
N ARG A 105 0.09 7.20 11.23
CA ARG A 105 -1.35 7.22 10.91
C ARG A 105 -1.64 8.31 9.87
N GLU A 106 -2.09 7.91 8.69
CA GLU A 106 -2.51 8.84 7.64
C GLU A 106 -4.03 8.85 7.47
N THR A 107 -4.59 9.97 7.03
CA THR A 107 -6.01 10.05 6.66
C THR A 107 -6.17 10.06 5.14
N ILE A 108 -6.86 9.05 4.61
CA ILE A 108 -7.22 8.95 3.20
C ILE A 108 -8.74 9.07 3.08
N GLY A 109 -9.20 10.08 2.35
CA GLY A 109 -10.62 10.41 2.29
C GLY A 109 -11.17 10.73 3.69
N ARG A 110 -12.06 9.88 4.19
CA ARG A 110 -12.70 10.03 5.52
C ARG A 110 -12.18 9.03 6.55
N LEU A 111 -11.25 8.16 6.18
CA LEU A 111 -10.79 7.06 7.01
C LEU A 111 -9.31 7.21 7.34
N SER A 112 -8.93 6.65 8.48
CA SER A 112 -7.54 6.61 8.92
C SER A 112 -6.90 5.27 8.63
N TYR A 113 -5.63 5.29 8.22
CA TYR A 113 -4.86 4.12 7.87
C TYR A 113 -3.54 4.13 8.65
N VAL A 114 -3.20 2.99 9.24
CA VAL A 114 -1.87 2.70 9.74
C VAL A 114 -0.98 2.35 8.56
N ILE A 115 0.18 2.99 8.50
CA ILE A 115 1.19 2.75 7.47
C ILE A 115 2.44 2.23 8.17
N SER A 116 2.61 0.90 8.13
CA SER A 116 3.80 0.26 8.62
C SER A 116 4.99 0.56 7.69
N PRO A 117 6.20 0.85 8.20
CA PRO A 117 7.38 1.12 7.36
C PRO A 117 7.76 -0.04 6.44
N ALA A 118 7.40 -1.26 6.82
CA ALA A 118 7.65 -2.47 6.08
C ALA A 118 6.56 -2.82 5.04
N ALA A 119 5.40 -2.16 5.10
CA ALA A 119 4.26 -2.45 4.23
C ALA A 119 4.20 -1.48 3.04
N PHE A 120 3.59 -1.95 1.96
CA PHE A 120 3.20 -1.08 0.86
C PHE A 120 1.99 -0.22 1.28
N PHE A 121 2.04 1.05 0.91
CA PHE A 121 0.92 1.97 0.99
C PHE A 121 1.12 3.05 -0.07
N GLN A 122 0.01 3.61 -0.55
CA GLN A 122 0.03 4.65 -1.58
C GLN A 122 0.86 5.84 -1.11
N THR A 123 1.80 6.29 -1.94
CA THR A 123 2.81 7.29 -1.58
C THR A 123 2.24 8.70 -1.47
N ASN A 124 1.17 8.99 -2.20
CA ASN A 124 0.52 10.29 -2.23
C ASN A 124 -0.88 10.18 -1.64
N ALA A 125 -1.08 10.70 -0.42
CA ALA A 125 -2.36 10.63 0.28
C ALA A 125 -3.51 11.33 -0.49
N GLY A 126 -3.21 12.42 -1.21
CA GLY A 126 -4.21 13.13 -2.02
C GLY A 126 -4.66 12.31 -3.22
N ALA A 127 -3.72 11.75 -3.97
CA ALA A 127 -4.02 10.88 -5.10
C ALA A 127 -4.68 9.56 -4.66
N ALA A 128 -4.27 8.99 -3.53
CA ALA A 128 -4.92 7.83 -2.93
C ALA A 128 -6.40 8.08 -2.59
N ALA A 129 -6.74 9.28 -2.11
CA ALA A 129 -8.13 9.65 -1.88
C ALA A 129 -8.93 9.77 -3.19
N ALA A 130 -8.32 10.29 -4.25
CA ALA A 130 -8.93 10.34 -5.59
C ALA A 130 -9.14 8.93 -6.17
N LEU A 131 -8.11 8.08 -6.11
CA LEU A 131 -8.16 6.68 -6.52
C LEU A 131 -9.26 5.91 -5.77
N GLN A 132 -9.28 6.04 -4.44
CA GLN A 132 -10.32 5.45 -3.58
C GLN A 132 -11.72 5.89 -4.01
N LYS A 133 -11.91 7.17 -4.33
CA LYS A 133 -13.20 7.68 -4.81
C LYS A 133 -13.59 7.05 -6.15
N CYS A 134 -12.70 7.04 -7.15
CA CYS A 134 -12.98 6.46 -8.47
C CYS A 134 -13.38 4.98 -8.35
N VAL A 135 -12.68 4.21 -7.51
CA VAL A 135 -12.98 2.79 -7.29
C VAL A 135 -14.31 2.58 -6.57
N THR A 136 -14.54 3.30 -5.46
CA THR A 136 -15.76 3.13 -4.66
C THR A 136 -17.02 3.56 -5.41
N GLU A 137 -16.94 4.56 -6.28
CA GLU A 137 -18.04 4.93 -7.17
C GLU A 137 -18.36 3.83 -8.20
N GLY A 138 -17.35 3.12 -8.71
CA GLY A 138 -17.54 2.04 -9.69
C GLY A 138 -18.25 0.80 -9.12
N VAL A 139 -18.27 0.64 -7.80
CA VAL A 139 -18.98 -0.44 -7.11
C VAL A 139 -20.11 0.09 -6.21
N CYS A 140 -20.53 1.34 -6.40
CA CYS A 140 -21.55 1.97 -5.58
C CYS A 140 -22.87 1.15 -5.61
N GLY A 141 -23.47 0.96 -4.44
CA GLY A 141 -24.71 0.19 -4.27
C GLY A 141 -24.53 -1.33 -4.23
N ALA A 142 -23.31 -1.86 -4.36
CA ALA A 142 -23.03 -3.27 -4.14
C ALA A 142 -23.18 -3.65 -2.65
N GLU A 143 -23.92 -4.72 -2.35
CA GLU A 143 -24.06 -5.22 -0.98
C GLU A 143 -22.90 -6.15 -0.60
N ARG A 144 -22.40 -6.93 -1.57
CA ARG A 144 -21.30 -7.88 -1.41
C ARG A 144 -20.18 -7.57 -2.40
N VAL A 145 -19.01 -7.24 -1.88
CA VAL A 145 -17.84 -6.89 -2.69
C VAL A 145 -16.67 -7.82 -2.39
N LEU A 146 -16.04 -8.33 -3.45
CA LEU A 146 -14.78 -9.06 -3.37
C LEU A 146 -13.64 -8.11 -3.81
N ASP A 147 -12.69 -7.85 -2.91
CA ASP A 147 -11.54 -6.99 -3.13
C ASP A 147 -10.28 -7.85 -3.27
N LEU A 148 -9.84 -8.07 -4.51
CA LEU A 148 -8.67 -8.89 -4.84
C LEU A 148 -7.42 -8.01 -4.86
N TYR A 149 -6.34 -8.51 -4.24
CA TYR A 149 -5.11 -7.74 -4.01
C TYR A 149 -5.36 -6.53 -3.09
N CYS A 150 -6.18 -6.73 -2.07
CA CYS A 150 -6.73 -5.64 -1.25
C CYS A 150 -5.69 -4.88 -0.40
N GLY A 151 -4.47 -5.41 -0.27
CA GLY A 151 -3.41 -4.85 0.55
C GLY A 151 -3.86 -4.53 1.98
N SER A 152 -3.71 -3.27 2.38
CA SER A 152 -4.13 -2.77 3.70
C SER A 152 -5.61 -2.32 3.75
N GLY A 153 -6.39 -2.65 2.73
CA GLY A 153 -7.82 -2.40 2.63
C GLY A 153 -8.19 -0.98 2.20
N LEU A 154 -7.39 -0.36 1.31
CA LEU A 154 -7.64 1.00 0.80
C LEU A 154 -9.07 1.15 0.24
N PHE A 155 -9.55 0.16 -0.51
CA PHE A 155 -10.90 0.14 -1.11
C PHE A 155 -11.91 -0.62 -0.25
N SER A 156 -11.50 -1.71 0.39
CA SER A 156 -12.35 -2.49 1.29
C SER A 156 -13.00 -1.67 2.41
N LEU A 157 -12.22 -0.83 3.10
CA LEU A 157 -12.69 -0.13 4.28
C LEU A 157 -13.79 0.91 4.03
N PRO A 158 -13.69 1.82 3.03
CA PRO A 158 -14.77 2.77 2.76
C PRO A 158 -16.07 2.08 2.36
N LEU A 159 -16.00 0.94 1.66
CA LEU A 159 -17.18 0.16 1.29
C LEU A 159 -17.82 -0.50 2.51
N ALA A 160 -17.01 -1.10 3.37
CA ALA A 160 -17.49 -1.69 4.62
C ALA A 160 -18.09 -0.63 5.57
N ALA A 161 -17.47 0.55 5.65
CA ALA A 161 -17.98 1.69 6.41
C ALA A 161 -19.31 2.23 5.84
N ALA A 162 -19.51 2.14 4.53
CA ALA A 162 -20.77 2.48 3.85
C ALA A 162 -21.84 1.38 3.98
N GLY A 163 -21.52 0.23 4.59
CA GLY A 163 -22.46 -0.85 4.88
C GLY A 163 -22.35 -2.09 4.00
N ALA A 164 -21.45 -2.11 3.00
CA ALA A 164 -21.22 -3.33 2.22
C ALA A 164 -20.59 -4.44 3.07
N ARG A 165 -20.78 -5.70 2.66
CA ARG A 165 -20.02 -6.85 3.15
C ARG A 165 -18.86 -7.10 2.21
N VAL A 166 -17.63 -6.93 2.70
CA VAL A 166 -16.42 -7.02 1.89
C VAL A 166 -15.59 -8.23 2.28
N ALA A 167 -15.13 -8.99 1.28
CA ALA A 167 -14.05 -9.95 1.45
C ALA A 167 -12.80 -9.43 0.73
N GLY A 168 -11.73 -9.18 1.48
CA GLY A 168 -10.44 -8.78 0.94
C GLY A 168 -9.46 -9.96 0.92
N ILE A 169 -8.77 -10.16 -0.20
CA ILE A 169 -7.74 -11.19 -0.36
C ILE A 169 -6.42 -10.53 -0.75
N ASP A 170 -5.36 -10.87 -0.05
CA ASP A 170 -4.00 -10.47 -0.39
C ASP A 170 -3.01 -11.52 0.13
N GLU A 171 -1.90 -11.76 -0.57
CA GLU A 171 -0.89 -12.71 -0.09
C GLU A 171 0.03 -12.12 1.01
N ASN A 172 0.11 -10.79 1.09
CA ASN A 172 0.97 -10.10 2.02
C ASN A 172 0.37 -10.07 3.44
N LEU A 173 0.88 -10.96 4.29
CA LEU A 173 0.46 -11.07 5.69
C LEU A 173 0.54 -9.75 6.45
N GLN A 174 1.57 -8.94 6.23
CA GLN A 174 1.71 -7.65 6.92
C GLN A 174 0.64 -6.66 6.46
N ALA A 175 0.33 -6.62 5.16
CA ALA A 175 -0.74 -5.78 4.63
C ALA A 175 -2.10 -6.17 5.21
N ILE A 176 -2.38 -7.48 5.33
CA ILE A 176 -3.61 -7.98 5.98
C ILE A 176 -3.65 -7.67 7.48
N GLN A 177 -2.52 -7.70 8.18
CA GLN A 177 -2.45 -7.26 9.58
C GLN A 177 -2.76 -5.76 9.70
N ASP A 178 -2.20 -4.94 8.81
CA ASP A 178 -2.49 -3.51 8.73
C ASP A 178 -3.97 -3.27 8.40
N ALA A 179 -4.56 -4.02 7.48
CA ALA A 179 -5.98 -3.96 7.15
C ALA A 179 -6.86 -4.23 8.38
N LYS A 180 -6.57 -5.28 9.16
CA LYS A 180 -7.28 -5.60 10.40
C LYS A 180 -7.12 -4.51 11.48
N MET A 181 -5.94 -3.89 11.56
CA MET A 181 -5.74 -2.73 12.44
C MET A 181 -6.59 -1.54 11.97
N ASN A 182 -6.66 -1.31 10.65
CA ASN A 182 -7.45 -0.23 10.06
C ASN A 182 -8.96 -0.41 10.29
N VAL A 183 -9.47 -1.64 10.28
CA VAL A 183 -10.87 -1.95 10.64
C VAL A 183 -11.19 -1.45 12.04
N ARG A 184 -10.36 -1.83 13.02
CA ARG A 184 -10.52 -1.41 14.42
C ARG A 184 -10.36 0.10 14.57
N LEU A 185 -9.37 0.69 13.90
CA LEU A 185 -9.08 2.12 13.93
C LEU A 185 -10.28 2.96 13.48
N ASN A 186 -10.99 2.51 12.44
CA ASN A 186 -12.15 3.17 11.88
C ASN A 186 -13.48 2.71 12.49
N ARG A 187 -13.45 1.83 13.50
CA ARG A 187 -14.65 1.28 14.16
C ARG A 187 -15.62 0.62 13.18
N ILE A 188 -15.09 -0.02 12.13
CA ILE A 188 -15.88 -0.77 11.17
C ILE A 188 -16.31 -2.07 11.85
N PRO A 189 -17.61 -2.45 11.82
CA PRO A 189 -18.05 -3.70 12.43
C PRO A 189 -17.38 -4.92 11.77
N ASP A 190 -16.84 -5.83 12.57
CA ASP A 190 -16.14 -7.02 12.07
C ASP A 190 -17.02 -7.89 11.13
N ALA A 191 -18.33 -7.88 11.32
CA ALA A 191 -19.28 -8.60 10.45
C ALA A 191 -19.38 -8.02 9.02
N ARG A 192 -18.86 -6.81 8.78
CA ARG A 192 -18.87 -6.15 7.46
C ARG A 192 -17.65 -6.47 6.62
N VAL A 193 -16.55 -6.93 7.21
CA VAL A 193 -15.30 -7.11 6.46
C VAL A 193 -14.50 -8.29 6.95
N ARG A 194 -14.07 -9.13 6.01
CA ARG A 194 -13.18 -10.27 6.27
C ARG A 194 -11.96 -10.17 5.36
N PHE A 195 -10.78 -10.34 5.95
CA PHE A 195 -9.51 -10.36 5.22
C PHE A 195 -8.85 -11.73 5.28
N LEU A 196 -8.37 -12.21 4.14
CA LEU A 196 -7.65 -13.47 3.98
C LEU A 196 -6.22 -13.21 3.49
N SER A 197 -5.24 -13.82 4.17
CA SER A 197 -3.82 -13.76 3.81
C SER A 197 -3.46 -14.97 2.97
N VAL A 198 -3.84 -14.96 1.70
CA VAL A 198 -3.68 -16.09 0.77
C VAL A 198 -3.47 -15.54 -0.65
N ARG A 199 -2.84 -16.35 -1.50
CA ARG A 199 -2.73 -16.01 -2.93
C ARG A 199 -4.12 -15.96 -3.56
N VAL A 200 -4.35 -14.98 -4.44
CA VAL A 200 -5.63 -14.84 -5.15
C VAL A 200 -5.92 -16.12 -5.96
N GLU A 201 -4.90 -16.71 -6.57
CA GLU A 201 -4.99 -17.95 -7.36
C GLU A 201 -5.52 -19.15 -6.55
N GLU A 202 -5.17 -19.23 -5.26
CA GLU A 202 -5.52 -20.36 -4.39
C GLU A 202 -6.95 -20.25 -3.85
N GLU A 203 -7.48 -19.03 -3.76
CA GLU A 203 -8.74 -18.75 -3.08
C GLU A 203 -9.88 -18.40 -4.04
N LEU A 204 -9.56 -17.92 -5.26
CA LEU A 204 -10.56 -17.48 -6.23
C LEU A 204 -11.62 -18.55 -6.52
N ALA A 205 -11.20 -19.80 -6.72
CA ALA A 205 -12.11 -20.92 -7.01
C ALA A 205 -13.12 -21.18 -5.87
N LYS A 206 -12.71 -20.96 -4.60
CA LYS A 206 -13.59 -21.10 -3.43
C LYS A 206 -14.54 -19.92 -3.32
N THR A 207 -14.06 -18.72 -3.64
CA THR A 207 -14.90 -17.51 -3.61
C THR A 207 -15.91 -17.44 -4.75
N ALA A 208 -15.70 -18.19 -5.84
CA ALA A 208 -16.62 -18.23 -6.97
C ALA A 208 -17.99 -18.85 -6.66
N GLN A 209 -18.11 -19.56 -5.53
CA GLN A 209 -19.39 -20.08 -5.05
C GLN A 209 -20.27 -18.99 -4.39
N GLY A 210 -19.72 -17.79 -4.14
CA GLY A 210 -20.46 -16.66 -3.58
C GLY A 210 -21.06 -15.78 -4.68
N ALA A 211 -22.34 -15.41 -4.52
CA ALA A 211 -22.92 -14.31 -5.31
C ALA A 211 -22.28 -12.97 -4.87
N TRP A 212 -21.44 -12.40 -5.73
CA TRP A 212 -20.80 -11.09 -5.55
C TRP A 212 -21.46 -10.06 -6.47
N ASP A 213 -21.85 -8.91 -5.91
CA ASP A 213 -22.43 -7.81 -6.68
C ASP A 213 -21.35 -7.02 -7.42
N ALA A 214 -20.14 -7.00 -6.85
CA ALA A 214 -18.98 -6.37 -7.46
C ALA A 214 -17.66 -7.06 -7.10
N VAL A 215 -16.69 -6.97 -8.02
CA VAL A 215 -15.29 -7.37 -7.79
C VAL A 215 -14.36 -6.18 -8.05
N ILE A 216 -13.39 -5.96 -7.18
CA ILE A 216 -12.29 -5.00 -7.38
C ILE A 216 -11.01 -5.80 -7.63
N LEU A 217 -10.21 -5.40 -8.61
CA LEU A 217 -8.89 -5.95 -8.89
C LEU A 217 -7.85 -4.83 -8.88
N ASP A 218 -6.84 -4.91 -8.01
CA ASP A 218 -5.66 -4.03 -8.00
C ASP A 218 -4.36 -4.85 -8.08
N PRO A 219 -4.14 -5.58 -9.18
CA PRO A 219 -3.02 -6.51 -9.32
C PRO A 219 -1.66 -5.80 -9.25
N PRO A 220 -0.56 -6.56 -9.00
CA PRO A 220 0.77 -5.99 -9.03
C PRO A 220 1.14 -5.50 -10.45
N ARG A 221 2.22 -4.74 -10.57
CA ARG A 221 2.67 -4.10 -11.82
C ARG A 221 2.88 -5.06 -13.00
N GLN A 222 3.09 -6.36 -12.73
CA GLN A 222 3.18 -7.39 -13.77
C GLN A 222 1.84 -7.72 -14.45
N GLY A 223 0.72 -7.16 -13.95
CA GLY A 223 -0.61 -7.42 -14.45
C GLY A 223 -1.32 -8.56 -13.74
N CYS A 224 -2.53 -8.88 -14.21
CA CYS A 224 -3.38 -9.94 -13.68
C CYS A 224 -3.26 -11.20 -14.56
N PRO A 225 -2.89 -12.36 -14.00
CA PRO A 225 -2.76 -13.59 -14.78
C PRO A 225 -4.08 -13.97 -15.49
N LYS A 226 -3.99 -14.46 -16.72
CA LYS A 226 -5.16 -14.89 -17.52
C LYS A 226 -6.13 -15.83 -16.77
N PRO A 227 -5.66 -16.83 -15.97
CA PRO A 227 -6.57 -17.67 -15.20
C PRO A 227 -7.38 -16.90 -14.15
N ILE A 228 -6.82 -15.85 -13.56
CA ILE A 228 -7.53 -14.98 -12.61
C ILE A 228 -8.58 -14.15 -13.34
N LEU A 229 -8.22 -13.54 -14.48
CA LEU A 229 -9.18 -12.82 -15.32
C LEU A 229 -10.35 -13.72 -15.73
N ALA A 230 -10.07 -14.94 -16.22
CA ALA A 230 -11.11 -15.90 -16.56
C ALA A 230 -11.96 -16.29 -15.33
N GLY A 231 -11.32 -16.58 -14.20
CA GLY A 231 -12.01 -16.92 -12.96
C GLY A 231 -12.94 -15.81 -12.48
N VAL A 232 -12.54 -14.55 -12.59
CA VAL A 232 -13.37 -13.40 -12.20
C VAL A 232 -14.48 -13.14 -13.23
N PHE A 233 -14.13 -12.95 -14.50
CA PHE A 233 -15.08 -12.44 -15.48
C PHE A 233 -15.99 -13.52 -16.09
N GLN A 234 -15.58 -14.78 -16.07
CA GLN A 234 -16.39 -15.91 -16.58
C GLN A 234 -16.89 -16.82 -15.45
N GLY A 235 -16.09 -17.04 -14.40
CA GLY A 235 -16.45 -17.89 -13.27
C GLY A 235 -17.38 -17.20 -12.27
N ILE A 236 -16.92 -16.10 -11.65
CA ILE A 236 -17.73 -15.29 -10.74
C ILE A 236 -18.78 -14.51 -11.53
N ALA A 237 -18.33 -13.89 -12.63
CA ALA A 237 -19.10 -13.08 -13.54
C ALA A 237 -19.98 -12.00 -12.84
N PRO A 238 -19.40 -11.14 -11.98
CA PRO A 238 -20.14 -10.15 -11.22
C PRO A 238 -20.84 -9.11 -12.12
N PRO A 239 -21.99 -8.53 -11.72
CA PRO A 239 -22.63 -7.47 -12.50
C PRO A 239 -21.74 -6.24 -12.74
N ARG A 240 -20.86 -5.93 -11.78
CA ARG A 240 -19.92 -4.80 -11.82
C ARG A 240 -18.51 -5.27 -11.47
N ALA A 241 -17.52 -4.64 -12.06
CA ALA A 241 -16.14 -4.79 -11.62
C ALA A 241 -15.36 -3.49 -11.77
N VAL A 242 -14.33 -3.31 -10.96
CA VAL A 242 -13.37 -2.22 -11.11
C VAL A 242 -11.97 -2.82 -11.23
N TYR A 243 -11.27 -2.47 -12.30
CA TYR A 243 -9.88 -2.87 -12.52
C TYR A 243 -8.99 -1.64 -12.36
N VAL A 244 -8.07 -1.70 -11.40
CA VAL A 244 -7.04 -0.69 -11.15
C VAL A 244 -5.73 -1.20 -11.74
N SER A 245 -4.98 -0.34 -12.42
CA SER A 245 -3.66 -0.70 -12.96
C SER A 245 -2.71 0.48 -12.97
N CYS A 246 -1.53 0.27 -12.40
CA CYS A 246 -0.40 1.19 -12.52
C CYS A 246 0.40 1.01 -13.82
N ASN A 247 0.00 0.06 -14.68
CA ASN A 247 0.69 -0.30 -15.91
C ASN A 247 -0.28 -0.27 -17.12
N PRO A 248 -0.36 0.85 -17.86
CA PRO A 248 -1.29 0.99 -18.97
C PRO A 248 -1.00 0.01 -20.12
N ASP A 249 0.25 -0.40 -20.31
CA ASP A 249 0.61 -1.36 -21.36
C ASP A 249 0.04 -2.76 -21.08
N MET A 250 0.14 -3.22 -19.83
CA MET A 250 -0.47 -4.48 -19.41
C MET A 250 -2.00 -4.40 -19.46
N LEU A 251 -2.57 -3.28 -19.01
CA LEU A 251 -4.01 -3.06 -19.09
C LEU A 251 -4.53 -3.16 -20.53
N ALA A 252 -3.80 -2.60 -21.51
CA ALA A 252 -4.15 -2.68 -22.92
C ALA A 252 -4.13 -4.11 -23.47
N VAL A 253 -3.28 -4.99 -22.93
CA VAL A 253 -3.22 -6.42 -23.28
C VAL A 253 -4.32 -7.23 -22.60
N GLU A 254 -4.70 -6.87 -21.38
CA GLU A 254 -5.63 -7.62 -20.53
C GLU A 254 -7.09 -7.27 -20.78
N LEU A 255 -7.38 -5.98 -21.00
CA LEU A 255 -8.74 -5.47 -21.18
C LEU A 255 -9.53 -6.20 -22.30
N PRO A 256 -8.94 -6.54 -23.48
CA PRO A 256 -9.65 -7.32 -24.49
C PRO A 256 -10.20 -8.66 -23.98
N ALA A 257 -9.50 -9.36 -23.09
CA ALA A 257 -9.98 -10.62 -22.52
C ALA A 257 -11.21 -10.42 -21.63
N ILE A 258 -11.26 -9.30 -20.91
CA ILE A 258 -12.40 -8.89 -20.07
C ILE A 258 -13.61 -8.53 -20.94
N LEU A 259 -13.38 -7.75 -22.01
CA LEU A 259 -14.45 -7.36 -22.93
C LEU A 259 -15.05 -8.56 -23.66
N ASN A 260 -14.20 -9.48 -24.12
CA ASN A 260 -14.61 -10.73 -24.76
C ASN A 260 -15.37 -11.68 -23.80
N ALA A 261 -15.23 -11.49 -22.48
CA ALA A 261 -16.00 -12.22 -21.47
C ALA A 261 -17.41 -11.61 -21.24
N GLY A 262 -17.84 -10.65 -22.06
CA GLY A 262 -19.17 -10.05 -22.00
C GLY A 262 -19.25 -8.84 -21.09
N TYR A 263 -18.17 -8.09 -20.92
CA TYR A 263 -18.16 -6.82 -20.19
C TYR A 263 -17.97 -5.65 -21.14
N ARG A 264 -18.43 -4.46 -20.73
CA ARG A 264 -18.07 -3.18 -21.35
C ARG A 264 -17.37 -2.29 -20.34
N ALA A 265 -16.39 -1.52 -20.80
CA ALA A 265 -15.83 -0.43 -20.04
C ALA A 265 -16.80 0.75 -20.07
N GLU A 266 -17.44 1.04 -18.95
CA GLU A 266 -18.35 2.19 -18.80
C GLU A 266 -17.56 3.49 -18.64
N ARG A 267 -16.42 3.41 -17.95
CA ARG A 267 -15.57 4.57 -17.69
C ARG A 267 -14.12 4.16 -17.50
N ILE A 268 -13.20 5.00 -17.98
CA ILE A 268 -11.77 4.88 -17.72
C ILE A 268 -11.30 6.22 -17.15
N GLU A 269 -10.59 6.18 -16.03
CA GLU A 269 -10.07 7.35 -15.34
C GLU A 269 -8.60 7.16 -15.01
N ALA A 270 -7.80 8.21 -15.19
CA ALA A 270 -6.41 8.25 -14.80
C ALA A 270 -6.25 9.08 -13.52
N VAL A 271 -5.44 8.58 -12.58
CA VAL A 271 -5.07 9.26 -11.33
C VAL A 271 -3.56 9.39 -11.30
N ASP A 272 -3.08 10.64 -11.22
CA ASP A 272 -1.65 10.96 -11.07
C ASP A 272 -1.20 10.67 -9.62
N MET A 273 -0.89 9.40 -9.36
CA MET A 273 -0.33 8.93 -8.09
C MET A 273 1.14 9.32 -7.93
N PHE A 274 1.86 9.47 -9.05
CA PHE A 274 3.30 9.65 -9.08
C PHE A 274 3.71 10.89 -9.91
N PRO A 275 3.35 12.11 -9.47
CA PRO A 275 3.74 13.32 -10.18
C PRO A 275 5.25 13.38 -10.44
N HIS A 276 5.63 13.92 -11.60
CA HIS A 276 7.01 13.99 -12.09
C HIS A 276 7.62 12.64 -12.52
N THR A 277 6.79 11.61 -12.71
CA THR A 277 7.18 10.33 -13.31
C THR A 277 6.31 10.02 -14.52
N ASP A 278 6.61 8.93 -15.22
CA ASP A 278 5.80 8.39 -16.31
C ASP A 278 4.70 7.41 -15.81
N HIS A 279 4.65 7.12 -14.50
CA HIS A 279 3.69 6.19 -13.92
C HIS A 279 2.32 6.83 -13.69
N ILE A 280 1.26 6.10 -14.03
CA ILE A 280 -0.12 6.53 -13.89
C ILE A 280 -0.98 5.39 -13.36
N GLU A 281 -1.87 5.67 -12.40
CA GLU A 281 -2.90 4.73 -11.97
C GLU A 281 -4.12 4.87 -12.88
N THR A 282 -4.59 3.78 -13.47
CA THR A 282 -5.77 3.76 -14.35
C THR A 282 -6.87 2.93 -13.72
N VAL A 283 -8.07 3.49 -13.60
CA VAL A 283 -9.26 2.85 -13.08
C VAL A 283 -10.23 2.59 -14.22
N VAL A 284 -10.55 1.33 -14.47
CA VAL A 284 -11.56 0.91 -15.46
C VAL A 284 -12.79 0.40 -14.72
N ARG A 285 -13.92 1.09 -14.91
CA ARG A 285 -15.23 0.66 -14.43
C ARG A 285 -15.85 -0.24 -15.49
N LEU A 286 -16.12 -1.48 -15.10
CA LEU A 286 -16.62 -2.54 -15.96
C LEU A 286 -18.01 -2.92 -15.51
N VAL A 287 -18.89 -3.12 -16.47
CA VAL A 287 -20.25 -3.59 -16.24
C VAL A 287 -20.54 -4.72 -17.21
N ARG A 288 -21.21 -5.75 -16.73
CA ARG A 288 -21.59 -6.88 -17.57
C ARG A 288 -22.56 -6.38 -18.64
N ALA A 289 -22.26 -6.69 -19.90
CA ALA A 289 -23.19 -6.51 -21.00
C ALA A 289 -24.24 -7.62 -20.89
N ASN A 290 -25.52 -7.23 -20.87
CA ASN A 290 -26.63 -8.18 -20.88
C ASN A 290 -26.63 -9.00 -22.16
#